data_AF-A0A937LNP2-F1
#
_entry.id   AF-A0A937LNP2-F1
#
_cell.length_a   1.000
_cell.length_b   1.000
_cell.length_c   1.000
_cell.angle_alpha   90.00
_cell.angle_beta   90.00
_cell.angle_gamma   90.00
#
_symmetry.space_group_name_H-M   'P 1'
#
loop_
_entity.id
_entity.type
_entity.pdbx_description
1 polymer ?
#
loop_
_entity_poly.entity_id
_entity_poly.type
_entity_poly.pdbx_seq_one_letter_code
_entity_poly.pdbx_strand_id
1 'polypeptide(L)'
;DAYNSYSQRGSFDMIEHIMGPLVELFPIFSRLKMLRQWGGIVDVTPDRSPIIGKTPVENLFINCGWGTGGFKATPGSAHTFAETVATGEPSKMAAPFSIDRHYSGALVDEAAAAAVAH
;
A
#
# COMPACT_ATOMS: atom_id res chain seq x y z
N ASP A 1 10.28 -7.05 -6.72
CA ASP A 1 10.17 -7.57 -8.09
C ASP A 1 10.70 -6.49 -9.01
N ALA A 2 11.64 -6.80 -9.89
CA ALA A 2 12.19 -5.80 -10.82
C ALA A 2 11.17 -5.41 -11.91
N TYR A 3 10.07 -6.15 -12.03
CA TYR A 3 9.05 -5.97 -13.05
C TYR A 3 7.65 -5.93 -12.45
N ASN A 4 6.76 -5.18 -13.10
CA ASN A 4 5.34 -5.21 -12.76
C ASN A 4 4.77 -6.58 -13.14
N SER A 5 4.26 -7.30 -12.15
CA SER A 5 3.64 -8.60 -12.30
C SER A 5 2.29 -8.63 -11.60
N TYR A 6 1.29 -9.20 -12.27
CA TYR A 6 -0.02 -9.49 -11.68
C TYR A 6 -0.11 -10.96 -11.21
N SER A 7 1.01 -11.69 -11.23
CA SER A 7 1.06 -13.08 -10.77
C SER A 7 0.93 -13.14 -9.24
N GLN A 8 0.19 -14.11 -8.73
CA GLN A 8 -0.02 -14.30 -7.28
C GLN A 8 0.76 -15.49 -6.72
N ARG A 9 1.76 -15.97 -7.47
CA ARG A 9 2.57 -17.14 -7.10
C ARG A 9 3.77 -16.77 -6.23
N GLY A 10 4.28 -15.54 -6.36
CA GLY A 10 5.60 -15.15 -5.86
C GLY A 10 6.74 -15.75 -6.72
N SER A 11 7.97 -15.34 -6.41
CA SER A 11 9.17 -15.78 -7.12
C SER A 11 10.19 -16.36 -6.13
N PHE A 12 10.99 -17.33 -6.59
CA PHE A 12 11.89 -18.08 -5.69
C PHE A 12 13.07 -17.23 -5.20
N ASP A 13 13.57 -16.34 -6.05
CA ASP A 13 14.59 -15.34 -5.74
C ASP A 13 14.17 -14.43 -4.57
N MET A 14 12.89 -14.01 -4.51
CA MET A 14 12.37 -13.23 -3.39
C MET A 14 12.35 -14.03 -2.08
N ILE A 15 12.11 -15.34 -2.14
CA ILE A 15 12.18 -16.21 -0.95
C ILE A 15 13.61 -16.22 -0.42
N GLU A 16 14.60 -16.49 -1.28
CA GLU A 16 16.00 -16.53 -0.87
C GLU A 16 16.46 -15.19 -0.29
N HIS A 17 16.05 -14.08 -0.93
CA HIS A 17 16.35 -12.73 -0.47
C HIS A 17 15.80 -12.41 0.92
N ILE A 18 14.67 -13.03 1.32
CA ILE A 18 14.08 -12.85 2.66
C ILE A 18 14.65 -13.86 3.66
N MET A 19 14.89 -15.11 3.24
CA MET A 19 15.35 -16.17 4.13
C MET A 19 16.77 -15.96 4.65
N GLY A 20 17.68 -15.40 3.83
CA GLY A 20 19.04 -15.07 4.27
C GLY A 20 19.06 -14.15 5.49
N PRO A 21 18.54 -12.91 5.38
CA PRO A 21 18.45 -11.98 6.51
C PRO A 21 17.66 -12.52 7.70
N LEU A 22 16.59 -13.29 7.45
CA LEU A 22 15.81 -13.90 8.53
C LEU A 22 16.67 -14.83 9.40
N VAL A 23 17.47 -15.70 8.79
CA VAL A 23 18.32 -16.65 9.52
C VAL A 23 19.52 -15.94 10.16
N GLU A 24 20.05 -14.89 9.53
CA GLU A 24 21.09 -14.05 10.12
C GLU A 24 20.61 -13.34 11.39
N LEU A 25 19.42 -12.73 11.34
CA LEU A 25 18.82 -12.04 12.49
C LEU A 25 18.30 -13.02 13.56
N PHE A 26 17.76 -14.17 13.13
CA PHE A 26 17.12 -15.14 14.00
C PHE A 26 17.56 -16.58 13.66
N PRO A 27 18.74 -17.04 14.12
CA PRO A 27 19.27 -18.36 13.80
C PRO A 27 18.37 -19.54 14.20
N ILE A 28 17.46 -19.33 15.15
CA ILE A 28 16.45 -20.32 15.57
C ILE A 28 15.59 -20.82 14.41
N PHE A 29 15.41 -20.02 13.35
CA PHE A 29 14.62 -20.41 12.18
C PHE A 29 15.38 -21.25 11.15
N SER A 30 16.69 -21.51 11.33
CA SER A 30 17.54 -22.22 10.37
C SER A 30 17.06 -23.61 9.92
N ARG A 31 16.20 -24.28 10.72
CA ARG A 31 15.64 -25.60 10.41
C ARG A 31 14.12 -25.60 10.26
N LEU A 32 13.48 -24.43 10.32
CA LEU A 32 12.05 -24.29 10.12
C LEU A 32 11.73 -24.58 8.64
N LYS A 33 10.75 -25.46 8.39
CA LYS A 33 10.31 -25.78 7.03
C LYS A 33 9.21 -24.84 6.59
N MET A 34 9.39 -24.22 5.42
CA MET A 34 8.35 -23.42 4.77
C MET A 34 7.12 -24.28 4.48
N LEU A 35 5.98 -23.95 5.08
CA LEU A 35 4.73 -24.68 4.87
C LEU A 35 4.03 -24.24 3.58
N ARG A 36 3.96 -22.93 3.33
CA ARG A 36 3.27 -22.34 2.20
C ARG A 36 3.76 -20.92 1.93
N GLN A 37 3.67 -20.51 0.67
CA GLN A 37 3.81 -19.12 0.23
C GLN A 37 2.62 -18.70 -0.65
N TRP A 38 2.40 -17.39 -0.75
CA TRP A 38 1.43 -16.79 -1.67
C TRP A 38 1.87 -15.36 -2.03
N GLY A 39 1.33 -14.84 -3.13
CA GLY A 39 1.46 -13.43 -3.50
C GLY A 39 0.10 -12.74 -3.51
N GLY A 40 0.14 -11.41 -3.44
CA GLY A 40 -1.01 -10.54 -3.65
C GLY A 40 -0.68 -9.45 -4.67
N ILE A 41 -1.69 -8.67 -5.05
CA ILE A 41 -1.52 -7.51 -5.92
C ILE A 41 -1.65 -6.27 -5.04
N VAL A 42 -0.69 -5.36 -5.16
CA VAL A 42 -0.68 -4.08 -4.44
C VAL A 42 -0.62 -2.95 -5.45
N ASP A 43 -1.49 -1.97 -5.26
CA ASP A 43 -1.55 -0.74 -6.03
C ASP A 43 -0.76 0.36 -5.30
N VAL A 44 0.43 0.67 -5.79
CA VAL A 44 1.38 1.60 -5.14
C VAL A 44 1.43 2.91 -5.92
N THR A 45 1.30 4.02 -5.22
CA THR A 45 1.44 5.38 -5.77
C THR A 45 2.92 5.82 -5.79
N PRO A 46 3.28 6.82 -6.61
CA PRO A 46 4.66 7.32 -6.66
C PRO A 46 5.21 7.82 -5.30
N ASP A 47 4.35 8.40 -4.46
CA ASP A 47 4.71 8.88 -3.11
C ASP A 47 4.42 7.87 -1.99
N ARG A 48 3.92 6.67 -2.35
CA ARG A 48 3.57 5.58 -1.44
C ARG A 48 2.52 5.96 -0.38
N SER A 49 1.79 7.05 -0.63
CA SER A 49 0.61 7.46 0.12
C SER A 49 -0.67 7.11 -0.63
N PRO A 50 -1.79 6.82 0.04
CA PRO A 50 -3.04 6.44 -0.62
C PRO A 50 -3.62 7.57 -1.47
N ILE A 51 -4.53 7.23 -2.37
CA ILE A 51 -5.44 8.18 -3.01
C ILE A 51 -6.83 7.90 -2.46
N ILE A 52 -7.39 8.88 -1.76
CA ILE A 52 -8.72 8.80 -1.18
C ILE A 52 -9.43 10.14 -1.37
N GLY A 53 -10.58 10.13 -2.03
CA GLY A 53 -11.35 11.35 -2.24
C GLY A 53 -12.20 11.37 -3.51
N LYS A 54 -12.50 12.58 -3.98
CA LYS A 54 -13.32 12.85 -5.16
C LYS A 54 -12.55 12.55 -6.44
N THR A 55 -13.28 12.27 -7.50
CA THR A 55 -12.76 12.28 -8.87
C THR A 55 -13.33 13.47 -9.64
N PRO A 56 -12.81 13.80 -10.84
CA PRO A 56 -13.42 14.79 -11.71
C PRO A 56 -14.84 14.43 -12.20
N VAL A 57 -15.25 13.16 -12.04
CA VAL A 57 -16.59 12.69 -12.40
C VAL A 57 -17.50 12.87 -11.20
N GLU A 58 -18.62 13.56 -11.42
CA GLU A 58 -19.62 13.82 -10.37
C GLU A 58 -20.13 12.50 -9.75
N ASN A 59 -20.24 12.46 -8.42
CA ASN A 59 -20.67 11.29 -7.64
C ASN A 59 -19.79 10.03 -7.80
N LEU A 60 -18.58 10.17 -8.35
CA LEU A 60 -17.57 9.11 -8.37
C LEU A 60 -16.43 9.44 -7.40
N PHE A 61 -16.17 8.52 -6.49
CA PHE A 61 -15.13 8.61 -5.46
C PHE A 61 -14.12 7.48 -5.63
N ILE A 62 -12.88 7.71 -5.20
CA ILE A 62 -11.78 6.76 -5.32
C ILE A 62 -11.15 6.49 -3.96
N ASN A 63 -10.79 5.23 -3.72
CA ASN A 63 -10.05 4.77 -2.56
C ASN A 63 -9.08 3.66 -3.01
N CYS A 64 -7.83 4.03 -3.27
CA CYS A 64 -6.80 3.14 -3.82
C CYS A 64 -5.40 3.59 -3.37
N GLY A 65 -4.36 2.96 -3.87
CA GLY A 65 -2.97 3.41 -3.66
C GLY A 65 -2.41 3.08 -2.28
N TRP A 66 -3.12 2.30 -1.48
CA TRP A 66 -2.66 1.92 -0.13
C TRP A 66 -1.46 0.98 -0.15
N GLY A 67 -1.17 0.38 -1.30
CA GLY A 67 -0.01 -0.46 -1.51
C GLY A 67 0.13 -1.55 -0.45
N THR A 68 1.29 -1.56 0.20
CA THR A 68 1.64 -2.53 1.25
C THR A 68 1.05 -2.18 2.61
N GLY A 69 0.50 -0.97 2.75
CA GLY A 69 0.09 -0.39 4.02
C GLY A 69 -1.41 -0.45 4.32
N GLY A 70 -2.26 -0.91 3.40
CA GLY A 70 -3.72 -0.77 3.51
C GLY A 70 -4.37 -1.53 4.67
N PHE A 71 -3.81 -2.67 5.09
CA PHE A 71 -4.40 -3.48 6.16
C PHE A 71 -4.56 -2.69 7.47
N LYS A 72 -3.49 -2.01 7.94
CA LYS A 72 -3.54 -1.23 9.19
C LYS A 72 -4.53 -0.07 9.11
N ALA A 73 -4.74 0.46 7.91
CA ALA A 73 -5.52 1.67 7.69
C ALA A 73 -7.01 1.40 7.45
N THR A 74 -7.43 0.13 7.39
CA THR A 74 -8.80 -0.25 7.00
C THR A 74 -9.88 0.53 7.76
N PRO A 75 -9.86 0.66 9.11
CA PRO A 75 -10.88 1.42 9.83
C PRO A 75 -10.84 2.93 9.54
N GLY A 76 -9.65 3.53 9.48
CA GLY A 76 -9.49 4.97 9.22
C GLY A 76 -9.84 5.36 7.78
N SER A 77 -9.44 4.52 6.81
CA SER A 77 -9.81 4.63 5.41
C SER A 77 -11.33 4.57 5.24
N ALA A 78 -11.98 3.55 5.81
CA ALA A 78 -13.43 3.41 5.74
C ALA A 78 -14.16 4.60 6.38
N HIS A 79 -13.70 5.06 7.55
CA HIS A 79 -14.32 6.18 8.27
C HIS A 79 -14.29 7.47 7.44
N THR A 80 -13.10 7.86 6.97
CA THR A 80 -12.90 9.09 6.20
C THR A 80 -13.50 9.01 4.80
N PHE A 81 -13.48 7.83 4.18
CA PHE A 81 -14.11 7.61 2.87
C PHE A 81 -15.63 7.70 2.96
N ALA A 82 -16.23 7.06 3.97
CA ALA A 82 -17.68 7.12 4.19
C ALA A 82 -18.17 8.54 4.42
N GLU A 83 -17.44 9.34 5.21
CA GLU A 83 -17.72 10.76 5.39
C GLU A 83 -17.67 11.51 4.05
N THR A 84 -16.61 11.31 3.27
CA THR A 84 -16.42 11.95 1.96
C THR A 84 -17.56 11.63 0.99
N VAL A 85 -18.02 10.38 0.96
CA VAL A 85 -19.15 9.95 0.12
C VAL A 85 -20.46 10.58 0.60
N ALA A 86 -20.67 10.68 1.92
CA ALA A 86 -21.91 11.20 2.49
C ALA A 86 -22.04 12.74 2.33
N THR A 87 -20.94 13.47 2.44
CA THR A 87 -20.94 14.94 2.40
C THR A 87 -20.57 15.51 1.04
N GLY A 88 -19.94 14.71 0.18
CA GLY A 88 -19.34 15.17 -1.07
C GLY A 88 -18.02 15.93 -0.89
N GLU A 89 -17.52 16.07 0.33
CA GLU A 89 -16.30 16.83 0.67
C GLU A 89 -15.34 15.99 1.52
N PRO A 90 -14.02 16.00 1.21
CA PRO A 90 -13.06 15.19 1.94
C PRO A 90 -12.92 15.67 3.39
N SER A 91 -12.87 14.72 4.33
CA SER A 91 -12.53 14.99 5.72
C SER A 91 -11.14 15.65 5.83
N LYS A 92 -10.86 16.34 6.94
CA LYS A 92 -9.53 16.93 7.19
C LYS A 92 -8.39 15.90 7.12
N MET A 93 -8.67 14.66 7.49
CA MET A 93 -7.69 13.57 7.44
C MET A 93 -7.48 13.06 6.01
N ALA A 94 -8.53 13.03 5.18
CA ALA A 94 -8.46 12.56 3.80
C ALA A 94 -7.93 13.61 2.82
N ALA A 95 -8.14 14.91 3.11
CA ALA A 95 -7.83 16.01 2.18
C ALA A 95 -6.39 16.00 1.62
N PRO A 96 -5.33 15.72 2.41
CA PRO A 96 -3.95 15.64 1.89
C PRO A 96 -3.74 14.52 0.87
N PHE A 97 -4.62 13.51 0.85
CA PHE A 97 -4.52 12.32 0.02
C PHE A 97 -5.41 12.38 -1.24
N SER A 98 -5.86 13.59 -1.63
CA SER A 98 -6.49 13.80 -2.94
C SER A 98 -5.55 13.38 -4.09
N ILE A 99 -6.14 13.01 -5.23
CA ILE A 99 -5.40 12.83 -6.48
C ILE A 99 -4.68 14.12 -6.92
N ASP A 100 -5.21 15.29 -6.51
CA ASP A 100 -4.70 16.60 -6.92
C ASP A 100 -3.27 16.89 -6.43
N ARG A 101 -2.83 16.18 -5.40
CA ARG A 101 -1.45 16.32 -4.90
C ARG A 101 -0.40 15.93 -5.94
N HIS A 102 -0.74 15.04 -6.88
CA HIS A 102 0.14 14.65 -7.98
C HIS A 102 0.23 15.71 -9.08
N TYR A 103 -0.77 16.58 -9.21
CA TYR A 103 -0.72 17.72 -10.13
C TYR A 103 -0.02 18.94 -9.51
N SER A 104 -0.24 19.17 -8.21
CA SER A 104 0.35 20.30 -7.48
C SER A 104 1.77 20.05 -6.98
N GLY A 105 2.19 18.78 -6.90
CA GLY A 105 3.50 18.38 -6.34
C GLY A 105 3.53 18.37 -4.81
N ALA A 106 2.40 18.58 -4.13
CA ALA A 106 2.28 18.51 -2.67
C ALA A 106 2.25 17.05 -2.17
N LEU A 107 3.26 16.26 -2.56
CA LEU A 107 3.34 14.84 -2.27
C LEU A 107 3.46 14.57 -0.77
N VAL A 108 2.91 13.44 -0.34
CA VAL A 108 3.04 12.93 1.02
C VAL A 108 3.94 11.70 0.94
N ASP A 109 5.24 11.89 1.03
CA ASP A 109 6.22 10.81 0.83
C ASP A 109 6.38 9.96 2.10
N GLU A 110 5.94 8.70 2.00
CA GLU A 110 6.01 7.72 3.08
C GLU A 110 6.98 6.56 2.76
N ALA A 111 7.94 6.79 1.86
CA ALA A 111 8.85 5.76 1.37
C ALA A 111 9.58 4.98 2.44
N ALA A 112 10.07 5.65 3.48
CA ALA A 112 10.77 5.00 4.58
C ALA A 112 9.80 4.33 5.57
N ALA A 113 8.68 5.00 5.88
CA ALA A 113 7.72 4.52 6.86
C ALA A 113 6.86 3.34 6.36
N ALA A 114 6.77 3.15 5.03
CA ALA A 114 6.11 2.01 4.41
C ALA A 114 6.72 0.67 4.86
N ALA A 115 8.01 0.66 5.24
CA ALA A 115 8.73 -0.50 5.78
C ALA A 115 8.68 -1.77 4.90
N VAL A 116 8.40 -1.59 3.60
CA VAL A 116 8.47 -2.61 2.57
C VAL A 116 9.32 -2.07 1.43
N ALA A 117 10.19 -2.91 0.87
CA ALA A 117 11.00 -2.52 -0.28
C ALA A 117 10.09 -2.33 -1.51
N HIS A 118 10.30 -1.22 -2.22
CA HIS A 118 9.58 -0.81 -3.42
C HIS A 118 10.56 -0.40 -4.50
#